data_AF-A0A941IKL8-F1
#
_entry.id   AF-A0A941IKL8-F1
#
_cell.length_a   1.000
_cell.length_b   1.000
_cell.length_c   1.000
_cell.angle_alpha   90.00
_cell.angle_beta   90.00
_cell.angle_gamma   90.00
#
_symmetry.space_group_name_H-M   'P 1'
#
loop_
_entity.id
_entity.type
_entity.pdbx_description
1 polymer ?
#
loop_
_entity_poly.entity_id
_entity_poly.type
_entity_poly.pdbx_seq_one_letter_code
_entity_poly.pdbx_strand_id
1 'polypeptide(L)'
;MSVLLVAIGVTRSRAVTDTADYLLARGVDVDLLTVEAGPWEAAGLDPRVTLHTLAAAEAKHPLSRLGGLVRKLSKAAYTKGYAKVYRLMRPYVMWRAARRTVVKRLDWSTVEQLVICDSHAIPIGWHLAKRHPGLAVGFELDRTPWADRPAAAAEPEREPSPTPLAALTTT
;
A
#
# COMPACT_ATOMS: atom_id res chain seq x y z
N MET A 1 14.96 6.43 -1.08
CA MET A 1 14.93 5.43 0.02
C MET A 1 13.48 5.29 0.38
N SER A 2 12.94 4.07 0.31
CA SER A 2 11.52 3.86 0.49
C SER A 2 11.21 2.81 1.56
N VAL A 3 10.03 2.93 2.14
CA VAL A 3 9.45 1.94 3.05
C VAL A 3 8.20 1.36 2.40
N LEU A 4 8.13 0.04 2.35
CA LEU A 4 6.97 -0.68 1.81
C LEU A 4 6.03 -1.08 2.94
N LEU A 5 4.86 -0.45 2.98
CA LEU A 5 3.76 -0.84 3.85
C LEU A 5 2.89 -1.87 3.13
N VAL A 6 2.57 -2.99 3.77
CA VAL A 6 1.68 -4.02 3.21
C VAL A 6 0.42 -4.11 4.05
N ALA A 7 -0.67 -3.62 3.48
CA ALA A 7 -1.99 -3.62 4.11
C ALA A 7 -3.05 -4.07 3.11
N ILE A 8 -3.55 -5.29 3.28
CA ILE A 8 -4.56 -5.92 2.45
C ILE A 8 -5.96 -5.46 2.87
N GLY A 9 -6.16 -5.18 4.17
CA GLY A 9 -7.39 -4.60 4.70
C GLY A 9 -7.20 -3.18 5.22
N VAL A 10 -8.30 -2.49 5.47
CA VAL A 10 -8.33 -1.15 6.09
C VAL A 10 -8.56 -1.18 7.61
N THR A 11 -8.48 -2.36 8.24
CA THR A 11 -8.74 -2.52 9.68
C THR A 11 -7.80 -1.70 10.55
N ARG A 12 -6.59 -1.42 10.07
CA ARG A 12 -5.59 -0.57 10.73
C ARG A 12 -5.29 0.70 9.94
N SER A 13 -6.25 1.22 9.17
CA SER A 13 -6.04 2.37 8.29
C SER A 13 -5.38 3.53 9.02
N ARG A 14 -5.89 3.92 10.19
CA ARG A 14 -5.31 4.98 11.02
C ARG A 14 -3.84 4.76 11.38
N ALA A 15 -3.47 3.56 11.83
CA ALA A 15 -2.09 3.28 12.19
C ALA A 15 -1.16 3.31 10.96
N VAL A 16 -1.67 2.89 9.80
CA VAL A 16 -0.93 2.90 8.54
C VAL A 16 -0.79 4.32 7.99
N THR A 17 -1.83 5.15 8.05
CA THR A 17 -1.76 6.57 7.66
C THR A 17 -0.83 7.33 8.59
N ASP A 18 -0.94 7.17 9.92
CA ASP A 18 -0.06 7.82 10.89
C ASP A 18 1.42 7.44 10.66
N THR A 19 1.67 6.18 10.26
CA THR A 19 3.01 5.69 9.93
C THR A 19 3.51 6.27 8.62
N ALA A 20 2.66 6.35 7.59
CA ALA A 20 3.00 6.96 6.31
C ALA A 20 3.30 8.44 6.46
N ASP A 21 2.47 9.18 7.20
CA ASP A 21 2.64 10.61 7.46
C ASP A 21 3.95 10.86 8.22
N TYR A 22 4.28 10.04 9.22
CA TYR A 22 5.54 10.12 9.95
C TYR A 22 6.78 10.00 9.04
N LEU A 23 6.72 9.08 8.06
CA LEU A 23 7.79 8.82 7.10
C LEU A 23 7.88 9.92 6.03
N LEU A 24 6.75 10.33 5.47
CA LEU A 24 6.67 11.42 4.49
C LEU A 24 7.12 12.74 5.08
N ALA A 25 6.75 13.02 6.33
CA ALA A 25 7.22 14.16 7.09
C ALA A 25 8.74 14.12 7.35
N ARG A 26 9.46 13.05 6.97
CA ARG A 26 10.93 12.92 7.05
C ARG A 26 11.57 12.72 5.66
N GLY A 27 10.81 12.98 4.59
CA GLY A 27 11.29 12.84 3.23
C GLY A 27 11.65 11.39 2.89
N VAL A 28 10.96 10.42 3.51
CA VAL A 28 11.06 9.01 3.14
C VAL A 28 9.89 8.70 2.22
N ASP A 29 10.18 8.11 1.07
CA ASP A 29 9.15 7.69 0.13
C ASP A 29 8.38 6.50 0.72
N VAL A 30 7.05 6.52 0.59
CA VAL A 30 6.20 5.45 1.13
C VAL A 30 5.46 4.77 -0.02
N ASP A 31 5.68 3.47 -0.13
CA ASP A 31 4.94 2.58 -1.02
C ASP A 31 3.89 1.81 -0.21
N LEU A 32 2.62 1.84 -0.61
CA LEU A 32 1.56 1.07 0.03
C LEU A 32 1.02 0.00 -0.91
N LEU A 33 1.21 -1.26 -0.51
CA LEU A 33 0.64 -2.42 -1.18
C LEU A 33 -0.73 -2.76 -0.59
N THR A 34 -1.77 -2.68 -1.42
CA THR A 34 -3.14 -2.98 -1.00
C THR A 34 -3.97 -3.67 -2.08
N VAL A 35 -5.18 -4.12 -1.74
CA VAL A 35 -6.11 -4.71 -2.72
C VAL A 35 -6.79 -3.61 -3.53
N GLU A 36 -7.36 -2.61 -2.86
CA GLU A 36 -8.17 -1.54 -3.45
C GLU A 36 -7.71 -0.17 -2.96
N ALA A 37 -7.71 0.85 -3.84
CA ALA A 37 -7.29 2.21 -3.48
C ALA A 37 -8.39 3.01 -2.76
N GLY A 38 -9.65 2.90 -3.20
CA GLY A 38 -10.76 3.73 -2.71
C GLY A 38 -10.94 3.76 -1.18
N PRO A 39 -10.89 2.62 -0.47
CA PRO A 39 -10.97 2.61 1.00
C PRO A 39 -9.84 3.38 1.70
N TRP A 40 -8.66 3.51 1.08
CA TRP A 40 -7.53 4.26 1.64
C TRP A 40 -7.64 5.76 1.37
N GLU A 41 -8.12 6.14 0.20
CA GLU A 41 -8.45 7.54 -0.12
C GLU A 41 -9.50 8.07 0.86
N ALA A 42 -10.56 7.28 1.12
CA ALA A 42 -11.58 7.62 2.11
C ALA A 42 -11.06 7.64 3.56
N ALA A 43 -10.00 6.90 3.86
CA ALA A 43 -9.36 6.90 5.17
C ALA A 43 -8.38 8.07 5.37
N GLY A 44 -8.18 8.92 4.36
CA GLY A 44 -7.30 10.08 4.45
C GLY A 44 -5.82 9.75 4.21
N LEU A 45 -5.51 8.72 3.42
CA LEU A 45 -4.13 8.45 3.03
C LEU A 45 -3.54 9.64 2.25
N ASP A 46 -2.34 10.10 2.64
CA ASP A 46 -1.64 11.18 1.96
C ASP A 46 -1.41 10.84 0.47
N PRO A 47 -1.73 11.74 -0.47
CA PRO A 47 -1.61 11.48 -1.92
C PRO A 47 -0.16 11.28 -2.40
N ARG A 48 0.84 11.62 -1.59
CA ARG A 48 2.26 11.35 -1.87
C ARG A 48 2.62 9.88 -1.70
N VAL A 49 1.77 9.08 -1.05
CA VAL A 49 1.96 7.63 -0.91
C VAL A 49 1.74 6.95 -2.26
N THR A 50 2.72 6.19 -2.73
CA THR A 50 2.60 5.44 -3.98
C THR A 50 1.80 4.15 -3.75
N LEU A 51 0.59 4.09 -4.31
CA LEU A 51 -0.32 2.95 -4.15
C LEU A 51 -0.08 1.85 -5.20
N HIS A 52 0.21 0.65 -4.71
CA HIS A 52 0.32 -0.57 -5.51
C HIS A 52 -0.90 -1.46 -5.27
N THR A 53 -1.90 -1.36 -6.16
CA THR A 53 -3.14 -2.13 -6.02
C THR A 53 -3.05 -3.54 -6.64
N LEU A 54 -3.63 -4.52 -5.94
CA LEU A 54 -3.73 -5.91 -6.40
C LEU A 54 -5.01 -6.16 -7.21
N ALA A 55 -6.02 -5.27 -7.17
CA ALA A 55 -7.31 -5.44 -7.84
C ALA A 55 -7.20 -5.82 -9.33
N ALA A 56 -6.33 -5.13 -10.09
CA ALA A 56 -6.13 -5.43 -11.51
C ALA A 56 -5.50 -6.82 -11.76
N ALA A 57 -4.74 -7.35 -10.80
CA ALA A 57 -4.14 -8.66 -10.85
C ALA A 57 -5.10 -9.78 -10.39
N GLU A 58 -5.99 -9.51 -9.43
CA GLU A 58 -7.07 -10.41 -9.03
C GLU A 58 -8.11 -10.60 -10.15
N ALA A 59 -8.49 -9.53 -10.85
CA ALA A 59 -9.44 -9.58 -11.95
C ALA A 59 -8.96 -10.46 -13.13
N LYS A 60 -7.65 -10.61 -13.31
CA LYS A 60 -7.05 -11.46 -14.35
C LYS A 60 -6.87 -12.92 -13.93
N HIS A 61 -7.29 -13.30 -12.72
CA HIS A 61 -7.02 -14.64 -12.20
C HIS A 61 -7.95 -15.71 -12.82
N PRO A 62 -7.41 -16.87 -13.27
CA PRO A 62 -8.23 -17.97 -13.80
C PRO A 62 -9.24 -18.54 -12.79
N LEU A 63 -9.03 -18.39 -11.48
CA LEU A 63 -10.04 -18.77 -10.47
C LEU A 63 -11.28 -17.86 -10.48
N SER A 64 -11.16 -16.56 -10.78
CA SER A 64 -12.32 -15.69 -11.02
C SER A 64 -13.08 -16.13 -12.28
N ARG A 65 -12.36 -16.64 -13.30
CA ARG A 65 -12.96 -17.24 -14.51
C ARG A 65 -13.64 -18.59 -14.21
N LEU A 66 -13.05 -19.41 -13.35
CA LEU A 66 -13.66 -20.65 -12.83
C LEU A 66 -14.91 -20.35 -12.00
N GLY A 67 -14.95 -19.23 -11.25
CA GLY A 67 -16.16 -18.76 -10.60
C GLY A 67 -17.33 -18.60 -11.58
N GLY A 68 -17.08 -18.09 -12.80
CA GLY A 68 -18.06 -18.02 -13.88
C GLY A 68 -18.50 -19.38 -14.44
N LEU A 69 -17.61 -20.38 -14.42
CA LEU A 69 -17.91 -21.76 -14.86
C LEU A 69 -18.75 -22.50 -13.80
N VAL A 70 -18.40 -22.35 -12.52
CA VAL A 70 -19.12 -22.93 -11.38
C VAL A 70 -20.45 -22.20 -11.12
N ARG A 71 -20.58 -20.92 -11.51
CA ARG A 71 -21.85 -20.17 -11.47
C ARG A 71 -22.96 -20.83 -12.30
N LYS A 72 -22.61 -21.64 -13.30
CA LYS A 72 -23.57 -22.47 -14.06
C LYS A 72 -24.02 -23.72 -13.30
N LEU A 73 -23.25 -24.20 -12.30
CA LEU A 73 -23.63 -25.30 -11.41
C LEU A 73 -24.15 -24.75 -10.06
N SER A 74 -25.46 -24.50 -9.99
CA SER A 74 -26.25 -24.15 -8.78
C SER A 74 -25.71 -23.02 -7.87
N LYS A 75 -26.51 -21.97 -7.68
CA LYS A 75 -26.21 -20.85 -6.76
C LYS A 75 -25.78 -21.29 -5.35
N ALA A 76 -26.31 -22.41 -4.85
CA ALA A 76 -26.04 -22.91 -3.50
C ALA A 76 -24.67 -23.59 -3.35
N ALA A 77 -24.21 -24.33 -4.36
CA ALA A 77 -22.88 -24.96 -4.35
C ALA A 77 -21.75 -23.91 -4.46
N TYR A 78 -22.02 -22.82 -5.19
CA TYR A 78 -21.11 -21.68 -5.30
C TYR A 78 -20.83 -21.06 -3.93
N THR A 79 -21.84 -20.57 -3.21
CA THR A 79 -21.59 -19.75 -1.99
C THR A 79 -20.84 -20.50 -0.90
N LYS A 80 -21.15 -21.79 -0.67
CA LYS A 80 -20.52 -22.58 0.41
C LYS A 80 -19.20 -23.24 -0.02
N GLY A 81 -19.14 -23.82 -1.22
CA GLY A 81 -17.97 -24.54 -1.71
C GLY A 81 -16.86 -23.60 -2.19
N TYR A 82 -17.23 -22.61 -3.01
CA TYR A 82 -16.28 -21.63 -3.53
C TYR A 82 -15.65 -20.81 -2.42
N ALA A 83 -16.45 -20.30 -1.47
CA ALA A 83 -15.90 -19.50 -0.37
C ALA A 83 -14.89 -20.28 0.47
N LYS A 84 -15.10 -21.59 0.67
CA LYS A 84 -14.21 -22.44 1.47
C LYS A 84 -12.90 -22.75 0.73
N VAL A 85 -12.99 -23.14 -0.55
CA VAL A 85 -11.83 -23.41 -1.40
C VAL A 85 -11.05 -22.12 -1.69
N TYR A 86 -11.75 -21.03 -1.97
CA TYR A 86 -11.16 -19.71 -2.16
C TYR A 86 -10.44 -19.27 -0.89
N ARG A 87 -11.03 -19.44 0.30
CA ARG A 87 -10.36 -19.08 1.57
C ARG A 87 -9.06 -19.83 1.79
N LEU A 88 -8.96 -21.08 1.31
CA LEU A 88 -7.74 -21.87 1.36
C LEU A 88 -6.71 -21.45 0.29
N MET A 89 -7.18 -21.13 -0.92
CA MET A 89 -6.32 -20.72 -2.04
C MET A 89 -5.95 -19.23 -2.02
N ARG A 90 -6.67 -18.40 -1.26
CA ARG A 90 -6.54 -16.94 -1.17
C ARG A 90 -5.09 -16.50 -0.91
N PRO A 91 -4.32 -17.11 0.02
CA PRO A 91 -2.93 -16.74 0.24
C PRO A 91 -2.06 -16.92 -1.02
N TYR A 92 -2.27 -18.00 -1.78
CA TYR A 92 -1.51 -18.30 -2.98
C TYR A 92 -1.91 -17.40 -4.16
N VAL A 93 -3.20 -17.14 -4.32
CA VAL A 93 -3.74 -16.22 -5.33
C VAL A 93 -3.23 -14.81 -5.09
N MET A 94 -3.29 -14.33 -3.84
CA MET A 94 -2.77 -13.04 -3.43
C MET A 94 -1.26 -12.94 -3.63
N TRP A 95 -0.47 -13.97 -3.27
CA TRP A 95 0.97 -13.99 -3.54
C TRP A 95 1.25 -13.91 -5.04
N ARG A 96 0.49 -14.62 -5.88
CA ARG A 96 0.69 -14.59 -7.34
C ARG A 96 0.33 -13.23 -7.94
N ALA A 97 -0.68 -12.55 -7.41
CA ALA A 97 -1.03 -11.19 -7.77
C ALA A 97 0.06 -10.19 -7.31
N ALA A 98 0.46 -10.26 -6.03
CA ALA A 98 1.53 -9.46 -5.46
C ALA A 98 2.85 -9.63 -6.20
N ARG A 99 3.20 -10.86 -6.60
CA ARG A 99 4.40 -11.15 -7.40
C ARG A 99 4.39 -10.47 -8.78
N ARG A 100 3.23 -10.18 -9.37
CA ARG A 100 3.19 -9.48 -10.67
C ARG A 100 3.22 -7.97 -10.53
N THR A 101 2.60 -7.43 -9.48
CA THR A 101 2.52 -5.98 -9.26
C THR A 101 3.76 -5.49 -8.50
N VAL A 102 3.97 -6.00 -7.28
CA VAL A 102 4.99 -5.54 -6.34
C VAL A 102 6.38 -5.90 -6.82
N VAL A 103 6.61 -7.18 -7.13
CA VAL A 103 7.95 -7.67 -7.46
C VAL A 103 8.48 -7.11 -8.79
N LYS A 104 7.61 -6.66 -9.69
CA LYS A 104 8.03 -6.10 -10.98
C LYS A 104 8.06 -4.59 -11.05
N ARG A 105 7.26 -3.89 -10.23
CA ARG A 105 7.13 -2.43 -10.30
C ARG A 105 7.91 -1.71 -9.22
N LEU A 106 8.19 -2.39 -8.12
CA LEU A 106 8.96 -1.82 -7.02
C LEU A 106 10.45 -1.98 -7.31
N ASP A 107 11.21 -0.91 -7.10
CA ASP A 107 12.66 -0.98 -7.07
C ASP A 107 13.11 -1.49 -5.69
N TRP A 108 13.39 -2.80 -5.60
CA TRP A 108 13.79 -3.43 -4.36
C TRP A 108 15.14 -2.97 -3.82
N SER A 109 15.94 -2.24 -4.62
CA SER A 109 17.21 -1.69 -4.15
C SER A 109 17.02 -0.44 -3.27
N THR A 110 15.87 0.23 -3.39
CA THR A 110 15.56 1.43 -2.60
C THR A 110 14.75 1.13 -1.34
N VAL A 111 14.14 -0.04 -1.25
CA VAL A 111 13.28 -0.44 -0.13
C VAL A 111 14.15 -0.88 1.05
N GLU A 112 14.13 -0.11 2.12
CA GLU A 112 14.94 -0.40 3.32
C GLU A 112 14.20 -1.27 4.32
N GLN A 113 12.88 -1.06 4.44
CA GLN A 113 12.04 -1.81 5.37
C GLN A 113 10.68 -2.17 4.75
N LEU A 114 10.23 -3.37 5.08
CA LEU A 114 8.90 -3.91 4.80
C LEU A 114 8.11 -4.01 6.10
N VAL A 115 6.97 -3.31 6.19
CA VAL A 115 6.08 -3.36 7.35
C VAL A 115 4.80 -4.10 7.00
N ILE A 116 4.53 -5.19 7.71
CA ILE A 116 3.32 -6.01 7.57
C ILE A 116 2.25 -5.42 8.49
N CYS A 117 1.26 -4.74 7.92
CA CYS A 117 0.30 -3.95 8.69
C CYS A 117 -0.93 -4.74 9.14
N ASP A 118 -1.19 -5.94 8.58
CA ASP A 118 -2.31 -6.79 8.98
C ASP A 118 -2.04 -8.29 8.81
N SER A 119 -2.92 -9.12 9.37
CA SER A 119 -2.77 -10.58 9.34
C SER A 119 -2.92 -11.19 7.94
N HIS A 120 -3.65 -10.54 7.02
CA HIS A 120 -3.77 -10.97 5.64
C HIS A 120 -2.54 -10.61 4.80
N ALA A 121 -1.73 -9.66 5.25
CA ALA A 121 -0.44 -9.32 4.66
C ALA A 121 0.68 -10.32 4.99
N ILE A 122 0.55 -11.11 6.07
CA ILE A 122 1.59 -12.07 6.52
C ILE A 122 2.10 -13.00 5.41
N PRO A 123 1.25 -13.68 4.62
CA PRO A 123 1.74 -14.60 3.59
C PRO A 123 2.54 -13.88 2.50
N ILE A 124 2.13 -12.67 2.14
CA ILE A 124 2.87 -11.84 1.17
C ILE A 124 4.21 -11.42 1.77
N GLY A 125 4.21 -10.92 3.01
CA GLY A 125 5.43 -10.52 3.71
C GLY A 125 6.44 -11.66 3.83
N TRP A 126 6.00 -12.87 4.18
CA TRP A 126 6.85 -14.06 4.24
C TRP A 126 7.50 -14.39 2.89
N HIS A 127 6.72 -14.34 1.81
CA HIS A 127 7.25 -14.60 0.49
C HIS A 127 8.22 -13.51 0.00
N LEU A 128 7.99 -12.25 0.37
CA LEU A 128 8.89 -11.14 0.09
C LEU A 128 10.21 -11.31 0.86
N ALA A 129 10.15 -11.64 2.16
CA ALA A 129 11.33 -11.92 2.98
C ALA A 129 12.19 -13.06 2.40
N LYS A 130 11.55 -14.15 1.95
CA LYS A 130 12.26 -15.27 1.30
C LYS A 130 12.97 -14.88 0.00
N ARG A 131 12.42 -13.92 -0.73
CA ARG A 131 12.96 -13.47 -2.03
C ARG A 131 14.02 -12.39 -1.86
N HIS A 132 13.93 -11.61 -0.80
CA HIS A 132 14.82 -10.51 -0.45
C HIS A 132 15.35 -10.71 0.98
N PRO A 133 16.29 -11.65 1.19
CA PRO A 133 16.74 -12.04 2.54
C PRO A 133 17.46 -10.92 3.31
N GLY A 134 17.94 -9.87 2.63
CA GLY A 134 18.55 -8.69 3.26
C GLY A 134 17.57 -7.57 3.62
N LEU A 135 16.28 -7.73 3.31
CA LEU A 135 15.26 -6.72 3.59
C LEU A 135 14.82 -6.81 5.05
N ALA A 136 14.82 -5.68 5.76
CA ALA A 136 14.26 -5.64 7.11
C ALA A 136 12.74 -5.82 7.04
N VAL A 137 12.22 -6.91 7.62
CA VAL A 137 10.79 -7.21 7.63
C VAL A 137 10.27 -7.20 9.05
N GLY A 138 9.24 -6.39 9.31
CA GLY A 138 8.63 -6.25 10.63
C GLY A 138 7.11 -6.12 10.58
N PHE A 139 6.47 -6.22 11.74
CA PHE A 139 5.05 -5.90 11.93
C PHE A 139 4.85 -4.45 12.39
N GLU A 140 5.92 -3.84 12.85
CA GLU A 140 5.99 -2.46 13.31
C GLU A 140 7.10 -1.74 12.53
N LEU A 141 6.91 -0.44 12.32
CA LEU A 141 7.93 0.41 11.74
C LEU A 141 9.07 0.55 12.76
N ASP A 142 10.30 0.18 12.37
CA ASP A 142 11.47 0.49 13.20
C ASP A 142 11.81 1.97 13.01
N ARG A 143 11.41 2.83 13.94
CA ARG A 143 11.60 4.28 13.77
C ARG A 143 13.04 4.73 13.93
N THR A 144 13.91 3.89 14.48
CA THR A 144 15.29 4.23 14.84
C THR A 144 16.09 4.84 13.69
N PRO A 145 16.06 4.29 12.45
CA PRO A 145 16.81 4.84 11.31
C PRO A 145 16.32 6.22 10.86
N TRP A 146 15.10 6.61 11.24
CA TRP A 146 14.46 7.86 10.80
C TRP A 146 14.23 8.85 11.94
N ALA A 147 14.61 8.51 13.17
CA ALA A 147 14.38 9.33 14.35
C ALA A 147 15.14 10.67 14.27
N ASP A 148 16.39 10.63 13.81
CA ASP A 148 17.30 11.78 13.78
C ASP A 148 17.17 12.64 12.51
N ARG A 149 16.32 12.22 11.56
CA ARG A 149 16.08 13.06 10.38
C ARG A 149 15.27 14.27 10.79
N PRO A 150 15.70 15.50 10.44
CA PRO A 150 14.82 16.64 10.55
C PRO A 150 13.54 16.31 9.80
N ALA A 151 12.39 16.59 10.41
CA ALA A 151 11.14 16.53 9.68
C ALA A 151 11.38 17.33 8.40
N ALA A 152 11.22 16.69 7.23
CA ALA A 152 11.29 17.30 5.92
C ALA A 152 10.56 18.61 6.06
N ALA A 153 11.36 19.68 6.08
CA ALA A 153 10.93 20.97 6.53
C ALA A 153 9.58 21.22 5.88
N ALA A 154 8.58 21.60 6.68
CA ALA A 154 7.50 22.41 6.16
C ALA A 154 8.14 23.32 5.12
N GLU A 155 7.71 23.21 3.85
CA GLU A 155 8.18 24.11 2.80
C GLU A 155 8.31 25.47 3.47
N PRO A 156 9.52 26.05 3.56
CA PRO A 156 9.71 27.29 4.29
C PRO A 156 8.64 28.22 3.76
N GLU A 157 7.86 28.80 4.69
CA GLU A 157 6.76 29.71 4.42
C GLU A 157 6.92 30.28 3.01
N ARG A 158 6.05 29.86 2.09
CA ARG A 158 5.92 30.53 0.81
C ARG A 158 5.69 31.99 1.18
N GLU A 159 6.77 32.78 1.19
CA GLU A 159 6.74 34.20 1.49
C GLU A 159 5.58 34.73 0.66
N PRO A 160 4.58 35.38 1.28
CA PRO A 160 3.50 35.94 0.52
C PRO A 160 4.16 36.85 -0.50
N SER A 161 4.06 36.47 -1.78
CA SER A 161 4.56 37.28 -2.88
C SER A 161 4.10 38.71 -2.63
N PRO A 162 5.00 39.71 -2.63
CA PRO A 162 4.58 41.07 -2.39
C PRO A 162 3.54 41.42 -3.44
N THR A 163 2.29 41.57 -2.99
CA THR A 163 1.20 42.15 -3.77
C THR A 163 1.75 43.43 -4.39
N PRO A 164 1.75 43.59 -5.72
CA PRO A 164 2.11 44.88 -6.30
C PRO A 164 0.99 45.86 -5.93
N LEU A 165 1.23 46.58 -4.84
CA LEU A 165 0.43 47.70 -4.36
C LEU A 165 0.77 48.90 -5.26
N ALA A 166 0.37 48.80 -6.53
CA ALA A 166 0.60 49.84 -7.53
C ALA A 166 -0.46 49.73 -8.62
N ALA A 167 -1.64 50.32 -8.40
CA ALA A 167 -2.47 50.93 -9.44
C ALA A 167 -3.84 51.40 -8.91
N LEU A 168 -3.92 52.20 -7.83
CA LEU A 168 -5.16 52.94 -7.53
C LEU A 168 -4.84 54.29 -6.86
N THR A 169 -4.22 55.19 -7.61
CA THR A 169 -4.30 56.63 -7.36
C THR A 169 -4.15 57.37 -8.69
N THR A 170 -4.96 58.43 -8.87
CA THR A 170 -5.03 59.37 -10.02
C THR A 170 -5.51 58.75 -11.34
N THR A 171 -6.70 59.07 -11.86
CA THR A 171 -7.23 60.40 -12.21
C THR A 171 -8.73 60.31 -12.40
#